data_AF-A0A831JKQ4-F1
#
_entry.id   AF-A0A831JKQ4-F1
#
_cell.length_a   1.000
_cell.length_b   1.000
_cell.length_c   1.000
_cell.angle_alpha   90.00
_cell.angle_beta   90.00
_cell.angle_gamma   90.00
#
_symmetry.space_group_name_H-M   'P 1'
#
loop_
_entity.id
_entity.type
_entity.pdbx_description
1 polymer ?
#
loop_
_entity_poly.entity_id
_entity_poly.type
_entity_poly.pdbx_seq_one_letter_code
_entity_poly.pdbx_strand_id
1 'polypeptide(L)'
;MYIMKIYKYIGVALMVLSLGACKTDDLERDIDALKDRVTAMEAKVDRLNESMNMIRVALDGNKTIQCYTENEDGSYTLTLSDGNTITLTQGEIGATDVYQEVSISTDGNWVIGGVETKHHAVAVDGVPGVTPQFRLAMESEGKYYWEVSYDVSKLTWEEVKNQQGTRVYASASGSSSVAGPIASAAPNATGDKFEITLTGSGTKYEIPIVSGLACAITEPNPENMENGYWIVPTNTGATTSIDLKGEAVLISAPEGWTVTASIDNSNPTTLSVTPPNQDGAEGVIILQVHKGLHWAIDQIKVRSKKVITSWYQEFLAGAEIVVNDVTIKKGSADNKVVINGEEVDLTVDLIDTDNAEITADGLYFIEAGLNVTYKNSQNKNKVLINDSPTGEKPVVTCTNTITLNGTSLICKNVALKLNENATYRFLTINTNNAPYVAFDGCNLEVPSTATQNAFCYASTAVAINSFTLHKSKI
;
A
#
# COMPACT_ATOMS: atom_id res chain seq x y z
N MET A 1 -5.39 -14.62 -37.53
CA MET A 1 -6.80 -14.61 -37.08
C MET A 1 -7.40 -16.03 -37.13
N TYR A 2 -6.84 -17.03 -36.43
CA TYR A 2 -7.42 -18.39 -36.42
C TYR A 2 -6.87 -19.28 -35.29
N ILE A 3 -6.94 -18.87 -34.01
CA ILE A 3 -6.55 -19.75 -32.87
C ILE A 3 -7.60 -19.75 -31.73
N MET A 4 -8.69 -18.99 -31.85
CA MET A 4 -9.69 -18.84 -30.79
C MET A 4 -10.70 -20.00 -30.65
N LYS A 5 -10.43 -21.18 -31.23
CA LYS A 5 -11.39 -22.31 -31.29
C LYS A 5 -11.02 -23.54 -30.45
N ILE A 6 -9.81 -23.65 -29.91
CA ILE A 6 -9.40 -24.82 -29.12
C ILE A 6 -9.63 -24.63 -27.60
N TYR A 7 -9.75 -23.39 -27.13
CA TYR A 7 -9.83 -23.05 -25.70
C TYR A 7 -11.20 -23.27 -25.03
N LYS A 8 -12.24 -23.67 -25.76
CA LYS A 8 -13.62 -23.74 -25.24
C LYS A 8 -14.07 -25.11 -24.71
N TYR A 9 -13.29 -26.18 -24.90
CA TYR A 9 -13.82 -27.54 -24.71
C TYR A 9 -13.05 -28.42 -23.72
N ILE A 10 -11.82 -28.05 -23.33
CA ILE A 10 -10.96 -28.94 -22.53
C ILE A 10 -11.27 -28.87 -21.02
N GLY A 11 -11.64 -27.69 -20.49
CA GLY A 11 -12.02 -27.53 -19.07
C GLY A 11 -13.49 -27.79 -18.75
N VAL A 12 -14.35 -27.91 -19.76
CA VAL A 12 -15.82 -27.82 -19.63
C VAL A 12 -16.49 -29.16 -19.23
N ALA A 13 -15.79 -30.31 -19.36
CA ALA A 13 -16.38 -31.62 -19.12
C ALA A 13 -16.26 -32.14 -17.67
N LEU A 14 -15.52 -31.46 -16.79
CA LEU A 14 -14.86 -32.15 -15.67
C LEU A 14 -15.46 -31.95 -14.26
N MET A 15 -16.63 -31.30 -14.10
CA MET A 15 -17.15 -31.09 -12.73
C MET A 15 -18.68 -31.03 -12.57
N VAL A 16 -19.44 -31.82 -13.34
CA VAL A 16 -20.86 -32.09 -13.05
C VAL A 16 -21.00 -33.52 -12.51
N LEU A 17 -20.55 -33.71 -11.28
CA LEU A 17 -20.89 -34.89 -10.47
C LEU A 17 -21.62 -34.42 -9.23
N SER A 18 -22.93 -34.22 -9.36
CA SER A 18 -23.85 -34.63 -8.30
C SER A 18 -25.25 -34.75 -8.91
N LEU A 19 -25.78 -35.99 -8.93
CA LEU A 19 -27.04 -36.36 -8.28
C LEU A 19 -27.61 -37.64 -8.90
N GLY A 20 -27.34 -38.76 -8.24
CA GLY A 20 -28.06 -40.02 -8.40
C GLY A 20 -27.76 -40.92 -7.21
N ALA A 21 -28.47 -40.72 -6.10
CA ALA A 21 -28.43 -41.67 -5.01
C ALA A 21 -29.00 -43.01 -5.48
N CYS A 22 -28.23 -44.10 -5.42
CA CYS A 22 -28.75 -45.39 -4.96
C CYS A 22 -27.64 -46.42 -4.66
N LYS A 23 -27.73 -46.95 -3.43
CA LYS A 23 -27.00 -48.06 -2.78
C LYS A 23 -25.61 -47.74 -2.23
N THR A 24 -25.49 -48.05 -0.94
CA THR A 24 -24.65 -47.37 0.06
C THR A 24 -23.38 -48.16 0.42
N ASP A 25 -22.95 -49.10 -0.42
CA ASP A 25 -21.78 -49.95 -0.12
C ASP A 25 -20.59 -49.73 -1.09
N ASP A 26 -20.79 -49.05 -2.23
CA ASP A 26 -19.70 -48.61 -3.13
C ASP A 26 -19.25 -47.16 -2.88
N LEU A 27 -19.97 -46.42 -2.00
CA LEU A 27 -19.77 -44.98 -1.78
C LEU A 27 -18.44 -44.64 -1.09
N GLU A 28 -17.90 -45.54 -0.27
CA GLU A 28 -16.64 -45.33 0.47
C GLU A 28 -15.43 -45.45 -0.47
N ARG A 29 -15.48 -46.39 -1.42
CA ARG A 29 -14.43 -46.58 -2.44
C ARG A 29 -14.49 -45.49 -3.52
N ASP A 30 -15.70 -45.05 -3.89
CA ASP A 30 -15.87 -43.93 -4.81
C ASP A 30 -15.51 -42.58 -4.16
N ILE A 31 -15.66 -42.42 -2.84
CA ILE A 31 -15.19 -41.25 -2.08
C ILE A 31 -13.67 -41.16 -2.06
N ASP A 32 -12.95 -42.25 -1.79
CA ASP A 32 -11.47 -42.24 -1.80
C ASP A 32 -10.94 -42.04 -3.21
N ALA A 33 -11.55 -42.66 -4.22
CA ALA A 33 -11.23 -42.40 -5.62
C ALA A 33 -11.52 -40.94 -6.02
N LEU A 34 -12.61 -40.31 -5.53
CA LEU A 34 -12.95 -38.92 -5.81
C LEU A 34 -12.02 -37.94 -5.07
N LYS A 35 -11.53 -38.30 -3.89
CA LYS A 35 -10.59 -37.52 -3.07
C LYS A 35 -9.18 -37.51 -3.66
N ASP A 36 -8.71 -38.66 -4.14
CA ASP A 36 -7.47 -38.77 -4.91
C ASP A 36 -7.57 -38.02 -6.25
N ARG A 37 -8.74 -38.03 -6.89
CA ARG A 37 -9.02 -37.30 -8.14
C ARG A 37 -9.12 -35.77 -7.96
N VAL A 38 -9.68 -35.29 -6.85
CA VAL A 38 -9.71 -33.84 -6.52
C VAL A 38 -8.30 -33.34 -6.22
N THR A 39 -7.51 -34.11 -5.47
CA THR A 39 -6.09 -33.81 -5.20
C THR A 39 -5.27 -33.77 -6.50
N ALA A 40 -5.51 -34.70 -7.42
CA ALA A 40 -4.87 -34.69 -8.75
C ALA A 40 -5.35 -33.53 -9.65
N MET A 41 -6.57 -33.01 -9.45
CA MET A 41 -7.14 -31.90 -10.24
C MET A 41 -6.74 -30.51 -9.74
N GLU A 42 -6.71 -30.28 -8.43
CA GLU A 42 -6.28 -29.01 -7.83
C GLU A 42 -4.89 -28.65 -8.34
N ALA A 43 -4.01 -29.64 -8.38
CA ALA A 43 -2.64 -29.40 -8.72
C ALA A 43 -2.33 -29.64 -10.23
N LYS A 44 -3.37 -29.96 -11.05
CA LYS A 44 -3.40 -29.67 -12.51
C LYS A 44 -3.61 -28.17 -12.79
N VAL A 45 -4.43 -27.49 -11.98
CA VAL A 45 -4.74 -26.05 -12.14
C VAL A 45 -3.56 -25.17 -11.72
N ASP A 46 -2.83 -25.57 -10.68
CA ASP A 46 -1.62 -24.87 -10.25
C ASP A 46 -0.51 -24.87 -11.31
N ARG A 47 -0.25 -26.03 -11.94
CA ARG A 47 0.70 -26.14 -13.07
C ARG A 47 0.28 -25.32 -14.29
N LEU A 48 -1.02 -25.23 -14.55
CA LEU A 48 -1.53 -24.41 -15.64
C LEU A 48 -1.27 -22.92 -15.38
N ASN A 49 -1.45 -22.45 -14.15
CA ASN A 49 -1.20 -21.07 -13.75
C ASN A 49 0.30 -20.70 -13.80
N GLU A 50 1.20 -21.56 -13.31
CA GLU A 50 2.65 -21.36 -13.45
C GLU A 50 3.10 -21.36 -14.93
N SER A 51 2.59 -22.31 -15.72
CA SER A 51 2.87 -22.39 -17.16
C SER A 51 2.35 -21.17 -17.93
N MET A 52 1.21 -20.59 -17.52
CA MET A 52 0.62 -19.41 -18.16
C MET A 52 1.43 -18.13 -17.91
N ASN A 53 1.98 -17.95 -16.70
CA ASN A 53 2.89 -16.83 -16.43
C ASN A 53 4.15 -16.92 -17.29
N MET A 54 4.71 -18.13 -17.45
CA MET A 54 5.89 -18.34 -18.31
C MET A 54 5.61 -18.13 -19.79
N ILE A 55 4.49 -18.63 -20.30
CA ILE A 55 4.06 -18.39 -21.68
C ILE A 55 3.85 -16.88 -21.90
N ARG A 56 3.29 -16.16 -20.92
CA ARG A 56 3.14 -14.70 -21.01
C ARG A 56 4.50 -13.99 -21.04
N VAL A 57 5.43 -14.33 -20.16
CA VAL A 57 6.80 -13.75 -20.17
C VAL A 57 7.51 -14.03 -21.50
N ALA A 58 7.36 -15.25 -22.06
CA ALA A 58 7.93 -15.61 -23.35
C ALA A 58 7.26 -14.90 -24.53
N LEU A 59 5.95 -14.65 -24.47
CA LEU A 59 5.17 -13.95 -25.51
C LEU A 59 5.39 -12.43 -25.48
N ASP A 60 5.46 -11.84 -24.29
CA ASP A 60 5.67 -10.40 -24.11
C ASP A 60 7.10 -10.00 -24.48
N GLY A 61 8.08 -10.92 -24.35
CA GLY A 61 9.46 -10.76 -24.81
C GLY A 61 10.25 -9.62 -24.14
N ASN A 62 9.70 -9.07 -23.05
CA ASN A 62 10.21 -7.87 -22.38
C ASN A 62 11.14 -8.17 -21.19
N LYS A 63 11.37 -9.44 -20.87
CA LYS A 63 12.23 -9.88 -19.75
C LYS A 63 13.20 -10.95 -20.20
N THR A 64 14.37 -10.99 -19.57
CA THR A 64 15.40 -12.02 -19.78
C THR A 64 15.60 -12.84 -18.52
N ILE A 65 16.20 -14.03 -18.64
CA ILE A 65 16.55 -14.87 -17.48
C ILE A 65 17.95 -14.48 -17.00
N GLN A 66 18.06 -14.03 -15.75
CA GLN A 66 19.32 -13.70 -15.07
C GLN A 66 20.09 -14.97 -14.71
N CYS A 67 19.41 -15.95 -14.10
CA CYS A 67 19.95 -17.25 -13.76
C CYS A 67 18.82 -18.27 -13.62
N TYR A 68 19.18 -19.55 -13.60
CA TYR A 68 18.24 -20.64 -13.34
C TYR A 68 18.89 -21.69 -12.44
N THR A 69 18.07 -22.40 -11.67
CA THR A 69 18.46 -23.57 -10.88
C THR A 69 17.60 -24.74 -11.29
N GLU A 70 18.24 -25.88 -11.61
CA GLU A 70 17.54 -27.15 -11.76
C GLU A 70 17.37 -27.77 -10.37
N ASN A 71 16.12 -28.03 -10.01
CA ASN A 71 15.75 -28.61 -8.73
C ASN A 71 15.87 -30.15 -8.80
N GLU A 72 15.98 -30.81 -7.64
CA GLU A 72 16.13 -32.28 -7.56
C GLU A 72 14.95 -33.05 -8.18
N ASP A 73 13.79 -32.42 -8.32
CA ASP A 73 12.56 -32.98 -8.91
C ASP A 73 12.45 -32.77 -10.43
N GLY A 74 13.48 -32.20 -11.08
CA GLY A 74 13.49 -31.90 -12.52
C GLY A 74 12.73 -30.63 -12.91
N SER A 75 12.26 -29.84 -11.94
CA SER A 75 11.75 -28.49 -12.18
C SER A 75 12.87 -27.45 -12.27
N TYR A 76 12.59 -26.29 -12.87
CA TYR A 76 13.52 -25.17 -12.99
C TYR A 76 13.02 -23.95 -12.23
N THR A 77 13.83 -23.39 -11.34
CA THR A 77 13.58 -22.07 -10.75
C THR A 77 14.34 -21.02 -11.56
N LEU A 78 13.63 -20.11 -12.22
CA LEU A 78 14.17 -19.04 -13.06
C LEU A 78 14.12 -17.71 -12.31
N THR A 79 15.23 -16.98 -12.25
CA THR A 79 15.25 -15.58 -11.79
C THR A 79 15.28 -14.67 -13.01
N LEU A 80 14.28 -13.79 -13.12
CA LEU A 80 14.17 -12.85 -14.23
C LEU A 80 15.02 -11.60 -14.01
N SER A 81 15.19 -10.81 -15.07
CA SER A 81 15.95 -9.55 -15.06
C SER A 81 15.38 -8.48 -14.12
N ASP A 82 14.14 -8.60 -13.66
CA ASP A 82 13.49 -7.73 -12.67
C ASP A 82 13.55 -8.27 -11.24
N GLY A 83 14.30 -9.35 -11.01
CA GLY A 83 14.44 -10.01 -9.70
C GLY A 83 13.29 -10.95 -9.33
N ASN A 84 12.19 -10.97 -10.09
CA ASN A 84 11.09 -11.91 -9.85
C ASN A 84 11.53 -13.34 -10.15
N THR A 85 11.11 -14.29 -9.31
CA THR A 85 11.37 -15.71 -9.50
C THR A 85 10.13 -16.41 -10.05
N ILE A 86 10.36 -17.37 -10.95
CA ILE A 86 9.32 -18.24 -11.48
C ILE A 86 9.80 -19.69 -11.39
N THR A 87 8.99 -20.56 -10.79
CA THR A 87 9.23 -22.00 -10.80
C THR A 87 8.50 -22.63 -11.97
N LEU A 88 9.19 -23.53 -12.69
CA LEU A 88 8.67 -24.24 -13.83
C LEU A 88 8.84 -25.74 -13.62
N THR A 89 7.74 -26.46 -13.46
CA THR A 89 7.77 -27.92 -13.31
C THR A 89 7.48 -28.60 -14.64
N GLN A 90 8.41 -29.40 -15.16
CA GLN A 90 8.18 -30.20 -16.36
C GLN A 90 7.07 -31.25 -16.12
N GLY A 91 6.24 -31.49 -17.13
CA GLY A 91 5.35 -32.66 -17.14
C GLY A 91 6.15 -33.95 -17.35
N GLU A 92 5.73 -35.07 -16.76
CA GLU A 92 6.37 -36.36 -17.05
C GLU A 92 6.04 -36.84 -18.47
N ILE A 93 7.07 -37.20 -19.25
CA ILE A 93 6.93 -37.84 -20.56
C ILE A 93 6.46 -39.28 -20.34
N GLY A 94 5.19 -39.57 -20.66
CA GLY A 94 4.66 -40.94 -20.69
C GLY A 94 3.41 -41.22 -19.86
N ALA A 95 2.84 -40.24 -19.15
CA ALA A 95 1.54 -40.41 -18.51
C ALA A 95 0.44 -40.53 -19.59
N THR A 96 -0.02 -41.75 -19.83
CA THR A 96 -1.10 -42.02 -20.80
C THR A 96 -2.44 -41.71 -20.12
N ASP A 97 -2.86 -40.44 -20.12
CA ASP A 97 -4.19 -40.08 -19.61
C ASP A 97 -5.26 -40.39 -20.68
N VAL A 98 -6.14 -41.34 -20.37
CA VAL A 98 -7.27 -41.76 -21.21
C VAL A 98 -8.26 -40.60 -21.36
N TYR A 99 -8.37 -40.03 -22.56
CA TYR A 99 -9.45 -39.10 -22.91
C TYR A 99 -10.81 -39.79 -22.75
N GLN A 100 -11.77 -39.15 -22.08
CA GLN A 100 -13.15 -39.63 -22.05
C GLN A 100 -14.01 -38.90 -23.10
N GLU A 101 -14.76 -39.68 -23.87
CA GLU A 101 -15.58 -39.22 -25.00
C GLU A 101 -16.89 -38.57 -24.52
N VAL A 102 -17.33 -37.50 -25.20
CA VAL A 102 -18.60 -36.79 -24.95
C VAL A 102 -19.51 -36.99 -26.16
N SER A 103 -20.75 -37.41 -25.92
CA SER A 103 -21.76 -37.67 -26.95
C SER A 103 -23.14 -37.20 -26.51
N ILE A 104 -24.16 -37.40 -27.36
CA ILE A 104 -25.56 -37.11 -27.04
C ILE A 104 -26.26 -38.47 -26.94
N SER A 105 -27.01 -38.69 -25.86
CA SER A 105 -27.78 -39.91 -25.67
C SER A 105 -28.90 -40.00 -26.70
N THR A 106 -29.47 -41.20 -26.84
CA THR A 106 -30.69 -41.39 -27.63
C THR A 106 -31.87 -40.55 -27.13
N ASP A 107 -31.87 -40.17 -25.84
CA ASP A 107 -32.93 -39.39 -25.20
C ASP A 107 -32.66 -37.86 -25.27
N GLY A 108 -31.63 -37.45 -26.01
CA GLY A 108 -31.32 -36.04 -26.27
C GLY A 108 -30.65 -35.33 -25.10
N ASN A 109 -30.08 -36.07 -24.15
CA ASN A 109 -29.29 -35.54 -23.03
C ASN A 109 -27.80 -35.60 -23.34
N TRP A 110 -27.00 -34.78 -22.66
CA TRP A 110 -25.55 -34.91 -22.75
C TRP A 110 -25.08 -36.22 -22.11
N VAL A 111 -24.17 -36.94 -22.78
CA VAL A 111 -23.49 -38.14 -22.30
C VAL A 111 -21.99 -37.84 -22.19
N ILE A 112 -21.40 -38.09 -21.02
CA ILE A 112 -19.99 -37.78 -20.75
C ILE A 112 -19.35 -39.03 -20.17
N GLY A 113 -18.31 -39.56 -20.83
CA GLY A 113 -17.64 -40.78 -20.39
C GLY A 113 -18.54 -42.02 -20.38
N GLY A 114 -19.61 -42.02 -21.20
CA GLY A 114 -20.61 -43.08 -21.24
C GLY A 114 -21.77 -42.94 -20.23
N VAL A 115 -21.81 -41.87 -19.43
CA VAL A 115 -22.89 -41.63 -18.43
C VAL A 115 -23.78 -40.46 -18.87
N GLU A 116 -25.09 -40.69 -18.84
CA GLU A 116 -26.11 -39.72 -19.28
C GLU A 116 -26.50 -38.72 -18.18
N THR A 117 -26.54 -37.43 -18.52
CA THR A 117 -26.88 -36.33 -17.60
C THR A 117 -28.38 -36.01 -17.60
N LYS A 118 -28.84 -35.19 -16.65
CA LYS A 118 -30.24 -34.70 -16.56
C LYS A 118 -30.50 -33.43 -17.39
N HIS A 119 -29.51 -32.96 -18.13
CA HIS A 119 -29.58 -31.72 -18.89
C HIS A 119 -29.67 -32.02 -20.40
N HIS A 120 -30.72 -31.50 -21.02
CA HIS A 120 -30.97 -31.71 -22.44
C HIS A 120 -29.95 -30.96 -23.31
N ALA A 121 -29.34 -31.71 -24.23
CA ALA A 121 -28.47 -31.21 -25.27
C ALA A 121 -29.24 -30.75 -26.52
N VAL A 122 -30.46 -31.27 -26.68
CA VAL A 122 -31.31 -31.07 -27.86
C VAL A 122 -32.58 -30.31 -27.46
N ALA A 123 -33.05 -29.41 -28.31
CA ALA A 123 -34.29 -28.67 -28.08
C ALA A 123 -35.50 -29.63 -28.08
N VAL A 124 -36.32 -29.58 -27.03
CA VAL A 124 -37.57 -30.34 -26.91
C VAL A 124 -38.73 -29.34 -26.87
N ASP A 125 -39.80 -29.63 -27.61
CA ASP A 125 -41.06 -28.86 -27.64
C ASP A 125 -40.91 -27.34 -27.88
N GLY A 126 -40.00 -26.95 -28.78
CA GLY A 126 -39.84 -25.55 -29.18
C GLY A 126 -39.08 -24.67 -28.19
N VAL A 127 -38.51 -25.24 -27.12
CA VAL A 127 -37.60 -24.54 -26.20
C VAL A 127 -36.15 -24.88 -26.57
N PRO A 128 -35.30 -23.90 -26.95
CA PRO A 128 -33.90 -24.16 -27.26
C PRO A 128 -33.15 -24.73 -26.04
N GLY A 129 -32.35 -25.77 -26.23
CA GLY A 129 -31.39 -26.22 -25.21
C GLY A 129 -30.36 -25.11 -24.94
N VAL A 130 -30.03 -24.87 -23.67
CA VAL A 130 -29.14 -23.76 -23.29
C VAL A 130 -27.72 -24.26 -23.06
N THR A 131 -26.76 -23.65 -23.75
CA THR A 131 -25.33 -23.84 -23.47
C THR A 131 -24.93 -22.98 -22.25
N PRO A 132 -24.44 -23.57 -21.15
CA PRO A 132 -24.01 -22.81 -19.99
C PRO A 132 -22.86 -21.85 -20.32
N GLN A 133 -22.84 -20.67 -19.69
CA GLN A 133 -21.78 -19.68 -19.81
C GLN A 133 -21.08 -19.48 -18.47
N PHE A 134 -19.76 -19.33 -18.47
CA PHE A 134 -18.96 -19.15 -17.26
C PHE A 134 -18.19 -17.83 -17.28
N ARG A 135 -17.93 -17.25 -16.11
CA ARG A 135 -17.08 -16.07 -15.95
C ARG A 135 -16.29 -16.11 -14.64
N LEU A 136 -15.28 -15.24 -14.57
CA LEU A 136 -14.55 -14.93 -13.34
C LEU A 136 -15.16 -13.70 -12.67
N ALA A 137 -15.42 -13.80 -11.37
CA ALA A 137 -15.79 -12.70 -10.50
C ALA A 137 -14.63 -12.39 -9.55
N MET A 138 -14.29 -11.11 -9.42
CA MET A 138 -13.20 -10.66 -8.55
C MET A 138 -13.72 -10.52 -7.11
N GLU A 139 -13.06 -11.17 -6.17
CA GLU A 139 -13.32 -10.96 -4.74
C GLU A 139 -12.45 -9.81 -4.19
N SER A 140 -11.16 -9.84 -4.52
CA SER A 140 -10.18 -8.80 -4.19
C SER A 140 -9.08 -8.77 -5.26
N GLU A 141 -8.22 -7.75 -5.26
CA GLU A 141 -7.13 -7.63 -6.25
C GLU A 141 -6.28 -8.92 -6.28
N GLY A 142 -6.21 -9.55 -7.46
CA GLY A 142 -5.50 -10.83 -7.66
C GLY A 142 -6.26 -12.11 -7.22
N LYS A 143 -7.46 -12.00 -6.63
CA LYS A 143 -8.24 -13.14 -6.11
C LYS A 143 -9.60 -13.22 -6.78
N TYR A 144 -9.82 -14.29 -7.54
CA TYR A 144 -11.01 -14.48 -8.38
C TYR A 144 -11.73 -15.80 -8.07
N TYR A 145 -13.05 -15.86 -8.26
CA TYR A 145 -13.87 -17.07 -8.16
C TYR A 145 -14.78 -17.24 -9.39
N TRP A 146 -15.26 -18.46 -9.62
CA TRP A 146 -16.03 -18.78 -10.81
C TRP A 146 -17.54 -18.61 -10.61
N GLU A 147 -18.22 -18.09 -11.63
CA GLU A 147 -19.68 -18.05 -11.72
C GLU A 147 -20.17 -18.68 -13.04
N VAL A 148 -21.39 -19.23 -13.01
CA VAL A 148 -22.04 -19.89 -14.15
C VAL A 148 -23.43 -19.30 -14.40
N SER A 149 -23.82 -19.20 -15.67
CA SER A 149 -25.15 -18.81 -16.11
C SER A 149 -25.73 -19.86 -17.04
N TYR A 150 -26.95 -20.30 -16.74
CA TYR A 150 -27.73 -21.25 -17.53
C TYR A 150 -28.86 -20.57 -18.31
N ASP A 151 -28.91 -19.23 -18.34
CA ASP A 151 -29.91 -18.44 -19.04
C ASP A 151 -29.23 -17.33 -19.86
N VAL A 152 -29.08 -17.57 -21.17
CA VAL A 152 -28.50 -16.61 -22.13
C VAL A 152 -29.29 -15.32 -22.28
N SER A 153 -30.54 -15.26 -21.78
CA SER A 153 -31.44 -14.10 -21.93
C SER A 153 -31.51 -13.20 -20.70
N LYS A 154 -31.16 -13.70 -19.50
CA LYS A 154 -31.34 -12.96 -18.22
C LYS A 154 -30.07 -12.65 -17.46
N LEU A 155 -28.89 -13.12 -17.89
CA LEU A 155 -27.60 -12.84 -17.23
C LEU A 155 -27.64 -13.07 -15.70
N THR A 156 -28.38 -14.08 -15.25
CA THR A 156 -28.34 -14.52 -13.85
C THR A 156 -27.14 -15.44 -13.68
N TRP A 157 -26.23 -15.06 -12.79
CA TRP A 157 -24.97 -15.75 -12.52
C TRP A 157 -25.02 -16.38 -11.13
N GLU A 158 -24.61 -17.62 -11.04
CA GLU A 158 -24.58 -18.40 -9.80
C GLU A 158 -23.13 -18.76 -9.47
N GLU A 159 -22.75 -18.63 -8.20
CA GLU A 159 -21.42 -19.04 -7.73
C GLU A 159 -21.20 -20.53 -7.99
N VAL A 160 -20.07 -20.86 -8.59
CA VAL A 160 -19.63 -22.25 -8.68
C VAL A 160 -19.14 -22.66 -7.30
N LYS A 161 -19.80 -23.64 -6.69
CA LYS A 161 -19.53 -24.14 -5.34
C LYS A 161 -18.98 -25.57 -5.39
N ASN A 162 -18.04 -25.86 -4.51
CA ASN A 162 -17.50 -27.20 -4.31
C ASN A 162 -18.49 -28.08 -3.53
N GLN A 163 -18.14 -29.35 -3.33
CA GLN A 163 -19.00 -30.35 -2.67
C GLN A 163 -19.36 -30.01 -1.22
N GLN A 164 -18.66 -29.07 -0.59
CA GLN A 164 -18.90 -28.61 0.78
C GLN A 164 -19.72 -27.31 0.84
N GLY A 165 -20.16 -26.78 -0.31
CA GLY A 165 -20.92 -25.54 -0.41
C GLY A 165 -20.06 -24.27 -0.41
N THR A 166 -18.73 -24.40 -0.48
CA THR A 166 -17.77 -23.28 -0.51
C THR A 166 -17.50 -22.84 -1.95
N ARG A 167 -17.34 -21.53 -2.18
CA ARG A 167 -17.04 -20.99 -3.52
C ARG A 167 -15.70 -21.48 -4.06
N VAL A 168 -15.66 -21.74 -5.37
CA VAL A 168 -14.46 -22.23 -6.08
C VAL A 168 -13.63 -21.04 -6.56
N TYR A 169 -12.44 -20.87 -5.98
CA TYR A 169 -11.47 -19.84 -6.35
C TYR A 169 -10.58 -20.28 -7.52
N ALA A 170 -10.08 -19.32 -8.29
CA ALA A 170 -9.23 -19.51 -9.46
C ALA A 170 -7.74 -19.80 -9.12
N SER A 171 -7.38 -19.91 -7.83
CA SER A 171 -6.01 -20.19 -7.35
C SER A 171 -5.99 -20.85 -5.97
N ALA A 172 -5.22 -21.93 -5.78
CA ALA A 172 -4.74 -22.36 -4.45
C ALA A 172 -3.49 -23.26 -4.56
N SER A 173 -2.37 -22.78 -4.02
CA SER A 173 -1.04 -23.40 -3.87
C SER A 173 -0.99 -24.91 -3.54
N GLY A 174 -0.66 -25.78 -4.51
CA GLY A 174 -0.24 -27.17 -4.26
C GLY A 174 0.44 -27.87 -5.44
N SER A 175 1.49 -28.66 -5.19
CA SER A 175 2.25 -29.40 -6.21
C SER A 175 1.60 -30.76 -6.57
N SER A 176 1.61 -31.14 -7.86
CA SER A 176 1.06 -32.42 -8.38
C SER A 176 1.70 -32.89 -9.67
N SER A 177 1.68 -34.22 -9.81
CA SER A 177 2.33 -35.06 -10.82
C SER A 177 1.63 -35.14 -12.19
N VAL A 178 0.71 -34.22 -12.56
CA VAL A 178 -0.01 -34.31 -13.85
C VAL A 178 0.55 -33.40 -14.96
N ALA A 179 0.98 -33.96 -16.11
CA ALA A 179 1.65 -33.23 -17.20
C ALA A 179 0.90 -31.95 -17.64
N GLY A 180 1.59 -30.81 -17.55
CA GLY A 180 1.07 -29.48 -17.95
C GLY A 180 1.10 -29.23 -19.47
N PRO A 181 0.73 -28.03 -19.93
CA PRO A 181 0.72 -27.65 -21.35
C PRO A 181 2.12 -27.51 -21.96
N ILE A 182 3.17 -27.60 -21.15
CA ILE A 182 4.58 -27.53 -21.56
C ILE A 182 5.09 -28.95 -21.76
N ALA A 183 5.41 -29.30 -23.01
CA ALA A 183 5.97 -30.59 -23.38
C ALA A 183 7.45 -30.72 -23.00
N SER A 184 8.20 -29.63 -23.12
CA SER A 184 9.59 -29.56 -22.68
C SER A 184 9.97 -28.11 -22.40
N ALA A 185 10.83 -27.90 -21.40
CA ALA A 185 11.36 -26.60 -21.07
C ALA A 185 12.78 -26.75 -20.55
N ALA A 186 13.75 -26.32 -21.34
CA ALA A 186 15.16 -26.48 -21.02
C ALA A 186 15.99 -25.39 -21.72
N PRO A 187 17.21 -25.12 -21.23
CA PRO A 187 18.19 -24.36 -21.98
C PRO A 187 18.43 -25.00 -23.36
N ASN A 188 18.57 -24.17 -24.39
CA ASN A 188 18.96 -24.64 -25.72
C ASN A 188 20.41 -25.15 -25.71
N ALA A 189 20.84 -25.81 -26.80
CA ALA A 189 22.17 -26.43 -26.89
C ALA A 189 23.34 -25.45 -26.71
N THR A 190 23.11 -24.16 -26.97
CA THR A 190 24.09 -23.08 -26.81
C THR A 190 24.05 -22.43 -25.43
N GLY A 191 23.02 -22.70 -24.62
CA GLY A 191 22.84 -22.17 -23.26
C GLY A 191 22.49 -20.68 -23.19
N ASP A 192 22.22 -20.03 -24.32
CA ASP A 192 21.93 -18.59 -24.44
C ASP A 192 20.43 -18.28 -24.45
N LYS A 193 19.58 -19.30 -24.57
CA LYS A 193 18.12 -19.17 -24.52
C LYS A 193 17.48 -20.32 -23.76
N PHE A 194 16.38 -20.02 -23.10
CA PHE A 194 15.50 -21.00 -22.48
C PHE A 194 14.37 -21.31 -23.45
N GLU A 195 14.33 -22.55 -23.95
CA GLU A 195 13.38 -23.00 -24.96
C GLU A 195 12.19 -23.69 -24.29
N ILE A 196 10.98 -23.26 -24.63
CA ILE A 196 9.72 -23.81 -24.13
C ILE A 196 8.93 -24.35 -25.32
N THR A 197 8.61 -25.64 -25.30
CA THR A 197 7.76 -26.30 -26.30
C THR A 197 6.43 -26.66 -25.65
N LEU A 198 5.32 -26.31 -26.32
CA LEU A 198 3.97 -26.65 -25.84
C LEU A 198 3.50 -28.01 -26.35
N THR A 199 2.74 -28.73 -25.53
CA THR A 199 2.14 -30.03 -25.86
C THR A 199 1.22 -29.92 -27.07
N GLY A 200 1.43 -30.77 -28.07
CA GLY A 200 0.61 -30.81 -29.28
C GLY A 200 0.93 -29.72 -30.33
N SER A 201 1.90 -28.83 -30.08
CA SER A 201 2.39 -27.87 -31.07
C SER A 201 3.90 -28.04 -31.31
N GLY A 202 4.35 -27.98 -32.55
CA GLY A 202 5.78 -27.90 -32.86
C GLY A 202 6.39 -26.51 -32.65
N THR A 203 5.63 -25.57 -32.10
CA THR A 203 6.04 -24.17 -31.90
C THR A 203 6.89 -24.05 -30.64
N LYS A 204 8.06 -23.45 -30.80
CA LYS A 204 9.01 -23.17 -29.74
C LYS A 204 8.93 -21.69 -29.35
N TYR A 205 8.89 -21.41 -28.06
CA TYR A 205 9.07 -20.08 -27.49
C TYR A 205 10.46 -19.99 -26.87
N GLU A 206 11.13 -18.86 -27.04
CA GLU A 206 12.49 -18.66 -26.56
C GLU A 206 12.58 -17.42 -25.69
N ILE A 207 13.10 -17.55 -24.47
CA ILE A 207 13.45 -16.43 -23.62
C ILE A 207 14.98 -16.33 -23.58
N PRO A 208 15.59 -15.16 -23.88
CA PRO A 208 17.04 -15.00 -23.77
C PRO A 208 17.52 -15.20 -22.33
N ILE A 209 18.61 -15.96 -22.17
CA ILE A 209 19.34 -16.10 -20.91
C ILE A 209 20.50 -15.10 -20.94
N VAL A 210 20.39 -14.04 -20.16
CA VAL A 210 21.39 -12.96 -20.10
C VAL A 210 21.97 -12.93 -18.70
N SER A 211 22.90 -13.85 -18.46
CA SER A 211 23.60 -13.94 -17.18
C SER A 211 24.25 -12.60 -16.83
N GLY A 212 24.06 -12.13 -15.59
CA GLY A 212 24.59 -10.84 -15.14
C GLY A 212 23.87 -9.62 -15.73
N LEU A 213 22.62 -9.77 -16.18
CA LEU A 213 21.69 -8.65 -16.42
C LEU A 213 20.60 -8.65 -15.33
N ALA A 214 20.49 -7.56 -14.58
CA ALA A 214 19.54 -7.40 -13.49
C ALA A 214 19.21 -5.92 -13.27
N CYS A 215 17.95 -5.64 -12.97
CA CYS A 215 17.49 -4.35 -12.50
C CYS A 215 16.28 -4.61 -11.60
N ALA A 216 16.51 -4.63 -10.29
CA ALA A 216 15.45 -4.81 -9.30
C ALA A 216 15.58 -3.78 -8.18
N ILE A 217 14.46 -3.15 -7.83
CA ILE A 217 14.29 -2.27 -6.69
C ILE A 217 13.61 -3.08 -5.59
N THR A 218 14.27 -3.20 -4.45
CA THR A 218 13.64 -3.82 -3.28
C THR A 218 12.56 -2.88 -2.75
N GLU A 219 11.38 -3.42 -2.46
CA GLU A 219 10.31 -2.63 -1.84
C GLU A 219 10.82 -1.96 -0.55
N PRO A 220 10.60 -0.63 -0.39
CA PRO A 220 10.97 0.08 0.83
C PRO A 220 10.23 -0.46 2.06
N ASN A 221 10.72 -0.10 3.25
CA ASN A 221 10.05 -0.42 4.51
C ASN A 221 8.55 -0.03 4.44
N PRO A 222 7.60 -0.94 4.75
CA PRO A 222 6.17 -0.67 4.70
C PRO A 222 5.71 0.58 5.46
N GLU A 223 6.40 0.99 6.53
CA GLU A 223 6.11 2.22 7.28
C GLU A 223 6.33 3.50 6.44
N ASN A 224 7.18 3.41 5.42
CA ASN A 224 7.47 4.46 4.47
C ASN A 224 6.63 4.32 3.18
N MET A 225 5.65 3.43 3.14
CA MET A 225 4.76 3.23 1.99
C MET A 225 3.36 3.73 2.31
N GLU A 226 2.82 4.60 1.46
CA GLU A 226 1.45 5.11 1.62
C GLU A 226 0.75 5.14 0.24
N ASN A 227 -0.40 4.47 0.13
CA ASN A 227 -1.18 4.39 -1.12
C ASN A 227 -0.37 3.98 -2.36
N GLY A 228 0.61 3.09 -2.18
CA GLY A 228 1.50 2.61 -3.26
C GLY A 228 2.61 3.59 -3.64
N TYR A 229 2.87 4.64 -2.84
CA TYR A 229 4.00 5.55 -2.98
C TYR A 229 5.02 5.30 -1.88
N TRP A 230 6.29 5.31 -2.25
CA TRP A 230 7.38 5.46 -1.30
C TRP A 230 7.46 6.92 -0.83
N ILE A 231 7.24 7.12 0.46
CA ILE A 231 7.26 8.42 1.13
C ILE A 231 8.70 8.79 1.47
N VAL A 232 9.19 9.87 0.86
CA VAL A 232 10.58 10.32 0.99
C VAL A 232 10.63 11.67 1.74
N PRO A 233 11.35 11.77 2.87
CA PRO A 233 11.42 13.01 3.64
C PRO A 233 12.29 14.06 2.94
N THR A 234 11.87 15.34 2.98
CA THR A 234 12.55 16.42 2.24
C THR A 234 13.92 16.84 2.77
N ASN A 235 14.23 16.53 4.02
CA ASN A 235 15.46 16.96 4.68
C ASN A 235 16.61 15.95 4.55
N THR A 236 16.33 14.66 4.66
CA THR A 236 17.35 13.60 4.68
C THR A 236 17.35 12.73 3.43
N GLY A 237 16.29 12.78 2.61
CA GLY A 237 16.05 11.76 1.60
C GLY A 237 15.80 10.38 2.23
N ALA A 238 15.77 9.35 1.40
CA ALA A 238 15.65 7.96 1.83
C ALA A 238 16.41 7.02 0.88
N THR A 239 16.69 5.81 1.35
CA THR A 239 17.32 4.76 0.56
C THR A 239 16.52 3.46 0.59
N THR A 240 16.64 2.67 -0.48
CA THR A 240 16.19 1.26 -0.51
C THR A 240 17.24 0.40 -1.24
N SER A 241 17.22 -0.91 -1.04
CA SER A 241 18.17 -1.84 -1.67
C SER A 241 17.85 -2.04 -3.16
N ILE A 242 18.87 -2.31 -3.96
CA ILE A 242 18.76 -2.61 -5.40
C ILE A 242 19.66 -3.78 -5.80
N ASP A 243 19.25 -4.56 -6.81
CA ASP A 243 20.10 -5.53 -7.52
C ASP A 243 20.28 -5.07 -8.97
N LEU A 244 21.43 -4.44 -9.26
CA LEU A 244 21.78 -3.97 -10.60
C LEU A 244 22.97 -4.77 -11.14
N LYS A 245 22.81 -5.39 -12.31
CA LYS A 245 23.87 -6.12 -13.01
C LYS A 245 23.80 -5.81 -14.49
N GLY A 246 24.90 -5.42 -15.11
CA GLY A 246 24.96 -5.10 -16.53
C GLY A 246 26.20 -4.27 -16.88
N GLU A 247 26.16 -3.58 -18.02
CA GLU A 247 27.25 -2.73 -18.50
C GLU A 247 27.14 -1.30 -17.97
N ALA A 248 25.93 -0.73 -17.99
CA ALA A 248 25.66 0.60 -17.44
C ALA A 248 24.20 0.71 -16.95
N VAL A 249 23.99 1.64 -16.01
CA VAL A 249 22.67 2.01 -15.47
C VAL A 249 22.27 3.39 -15.97
N LEU A 250 21.03 3.53 -16.41
CA LEU A 250 20.35 4.79 -16.68
C LEU A 250 19.30 5.03 -15.61
N ILE A 251 19.21 6.28 -15.16
CA ILE A 251 18.28 6.71 -14.11
C ILE A 251 17.40 7.81 -14.71
N SER A 252 16.08 7.63 -14.64
CA SER A 252 15.10 8.67 -14.92
C SER A 252 14.41 9.06 -13.62
N ALA A 253 14.47 10.33 -13.25
CA ALA A 253 13.88 10.89 -12.04
C ALA A 253 12.92 12.06 -12.39
N PRO A 254 11.89 12.31 -11.56
CA PRO A 254 11.03 13.48 -11.74
C PRO A 254 11.79 14.80 -11.53
N GLU A 255 11.23 15.89 -12.04
CA GLU A 255 11.86 17.21 -11.92
C GLU A 255 12.09 17.62 -10.45
N GLY A 256 13.30 18.10 -10.15
CA GLY A 256 13.70 18.51 -8.80
C GLY A 256 14.10 17.37 -7.86
N TRP A 257 13.98 16.10 -8.28
CA TRP A 257 14.46 14.96 -7.51
C TRP A 257 15.91 14.62 -7.85
N THR A 258 16.70 14.31 -6.84
CA THR A 258 18.06 13.78 -7.00
C THR A 258 18.04 12.29 -6.70
N VAL A 259 18.50 11.48 -7.64
CA VAL A 259 18.49 10.01 -7.53
C VAL A 259 19.86 9.47 -7.89
N THR A 260 20.40 8.57 -7.07
CA THR A 260 21.67 7.90 -7.34
C THR A 260 21.56 6.39 -7.16
N ALA A 261 22.16 5.65 -8.08
CA ALA A 261 22.27 4.19 -8.09
C ALA A 261 23.54 3.80 -8.87
N SER A 262 24.14 2.65 -8.58
CA SER A 262 25.28 2.15 -9.35
C SER A 262 25.29 0.62 -9.42
N ILE A 263 26.06 0.08 -10.37
CA ILE A 263 26.27 -1.36 -10.57
C ILE A 263 27.43 -1.90 -9.71
N ASP A 264 28.24 -1.02 -9.10
CA ASP A 264 29.47 -1.42 -8.42
C ASP A 264 29.16 -2.28 -7.19
N ASN A 265 29.63 -3.53 -7.19
CA ASN A 265 29.56 -4.48 -6.06
C ASN A 265 30.28 -3.97 -4.79
N SER A 266 30.93 -2.81 -4.87
CA SER A 266 31.61 -2.09 -3.80
C SER A 266 30.79 -0.92 -3.21
N ASN A 267 29.76 -0.43 -3.92
CA ASN A 267 28.68 0.49 -3.52
C ASN A 267 28.20 1.34 -4.72
N PRO A 268 26.92 1.77 -4.75
CA PRO A 268 25.89 1.44 -3.76
C PRO A 268 25.03 0.27 -4.25
N THR A 269 24.87 -0.72 -3.36
CA THR A 269 23.77 -1.70 -3.35
C THR A 269 22.41 -1.06 -3.00
N THR A 270 22.31 0.27 -3.09
CA THR A 270 21.15 1.06 -2.66
C THR A 270 20.79 2.14 -3.68
N LEU A 271 19.49 2.36 -3.86
CA LEU A 271 18.91 3.51 -4.53
C LEU A 271 18.76 4.62 -3.50
N SER A 272 19.45 5.75 -3.70
CA SER A 272 19.30 6.94 -2.85
C SER A 272 18.44 7.98 -3.54
N VAL A 273 17.48 8.53 -2.82
CA VAL A 273 16.48 9.46 -3.34
C VAL A 273 16.35 10.66 -2.42
N THR A 274 16.55 11.86 -2.98
CA THR A 274 16.31 13.14 -2.32
C THR A 274 15.27 13.92 -3.12
N PRO A 275 14.12 14.27 -2.52
CA PRO A 275 13.06 15.00 -3.20
C PRO A 275 13.37 16.50 -3.27
N PRO A 276 12.60 17.28 -4.07
CA PRO A 276 12.58 18.73 -3.93
C PRO A 276 12.07 19.13 -2.54
N ASN A 277 12.43 20.34 -2.08
CA ASN A 277 11.93 20.89 -0.81
C ASN A 277 10.49 21.41 -0.94
N GLN A 278 9.57 20.51 -1.31
CA GLN A 278 8.15 20.75 -1.48
C GLN A 278 7.39 19.57 -0.86
N ASP A 279 6.27 19.85 -0.20
CA ASP A 279 5.41 18.80 0.33
C ASP A 279 4.51 18.20 -0.76
N GLY A 280 4.33 16.87 -0.75
CA GLY A 280 3.42 16.17 -1.64
C GLY A 280 3.80 16.16 -3.13
N ALA A 281 5.05 16.47 -3.49
CA ALA A 281 5.53 16.30 -4.87
C ALA A 281 5.57 14.80 -5.20
N GLU A 282 5.05 14.41 -6.37
CA GLU A 282 4.94 13.01 -6.79
C GLU A 282 5.73 12.73 -8.07
N GLY A 283 6.09 11.47 -8.28
CA GLY A 283 6.58 11.01 -9.57
C GLY A 283 6.97 9.54 -9.59
N VAL A 284 7.61 9.13 -10.68
CA VAL A 284 8.10 7.76 -10.90
C VAL A 284 9.60 7.81 -11.15
N ILE A 285 10.34 7.02 -10.39
CA ILE A 285 11.76 6.76 -10.64
C ILE A 285 11.84 5.49 -11.47
N ILE A 286 12.61 5.53 -12.56
CA ILE A 286 12.82 4.38 -13.45
C ILE A 286 14.32 4.09 -13.49
N LEU A 287 14.70 2.86 -13.17
CA LEU A 287 16.04 2.34 -13.36
C LEU A 287 16.05 1.46 -14.60
N GLN A 288 17.08 1.61 -15.43
CA GLN A 288 17.27 0.79 -16.62
C GLN A 288 18.72 0.33 -16.68
N VAL A 289 18.95 -0.97 -16.86
CA VAL A 289 20.28 -1.55 -17.01
C VAL A 289 20.35 -2.29 -18.34
N HIS A 290 21.43 -2.12 -19.08
CA HIS A 290 21.63 -2.84 -20.34
C HIS A 290 22.81 -3.81 -20.29
N LYS A 291 22.73 -4.85 -21.11
CA LYS A 291 23.83 -5.76 -21.43
C LYS A 291 23.69 -6.23 -22.88
N GLY A 292 24.64 -5.88 -23.73
CA GLY A 292 24.49 -6.03 -25.18
C GLY A 292 23.22 -5.32 -25.70
N LEU A 293 22.32 -6.08 -26.33
CA LEU A 293 21.06 -5.58 -26.89
C LEU A 293 19.87 -5.68 -25.92
N HIS A 294 20.07 -6.25 -24.73
CA HIS A 294 19.00 -6.53 -23.78
C HIS A 294 18.96 -5.50 -22.67
N TRP A 295 17.75 -5.22 -22.20
CA TRP A 295 17.45 -4.23 -21.17
C TRP A 295 16.67 -4.87 -20.03
N ALA A 296 17.03 -4.49 -18.80
CA ALA A 296 16.27 -4.74 -17.59
C ALA A 296 15.76 -3.39 -17.07
N ILE A 297 14.50 -3.33 -16.66
CA ILE A 297 13.86 -2.09 -16.22
C ILE A 297 13.04 -2.38 -14.96
N ASP A 298 13.16 -1.50 -13.98
CA ASP A 298 12.28 -1.48 -12.81
C ASP A 298 11.94 -0.03 -12.43
N GLN A 299 10.83 0.15 -11.72
CA GLN A 299 10.32 1.47 -11.38
C GLN A 299 9.65 1.51 -10.01
N ILE A 300 9.67 2.69 -9.38
CA ILE A 300 9.01 2.93 -8.10
C ILE A 300 8.32 4.30 -8.09
N LYS A 301 7.12 4.35 -7.53
CA LYS A 301 6.38 5.61 -7.30
C LYS A 301 6.88 6.26 -6.02
N VAL A 302 7.11 7.57 -6.07
CA VAL A 302 7.62 8.35 -4.93
C VAL A 302 6.72 9.55 -4.64
N ARG A 303 6.59 9.90 -3.37
CA ARG A 303 5.94 11.12 -2.91
C ARG A 303 6.78 11.78 -1.83
N SER A 304 7.04 13.08 -1.94
CA SER A 304 7.78 13.83 -0.92
C SER A 304 6.90 14.11 0.29
N LYS A 305 7.51 14.12 1.47
CA LYS A 305 6.87 14.55 2.72
C LYS A 305 7.74 15.59 3.40
N LYS A 306 7.21 16.79 3.53
CA LYS A 306 7.93 17.89 4.16
C LYS A 306 8.12 17.60 5.65
N VAL A 307 9.39 17.57 6.08
CA VAL A 307 9.73 17.43 7.50
C VAL A 307 9.93 18.83 8.07
N ILE A 308 9.02 19.24 8.94
CA ILE A 308 9.14 20.52 9.66
C ILE A 308 10.11 20.30 10.82
N THR A 309 11.13 21.14 10.91
CA THR A 309 12.12 21.10 12.01
C THR A 309 12.02 22.32 12.93
N SER A 310 11.54 23.46 12.40
CA SER A 310 11.34 24.72 13.14
C SER A 310 10.06 25.41 12.63
N TRP A 311 9.09 25.58 13.52
CA TRP A 311 7.87 26.33 13.21
C TRP A 311 8.13 27.81 12.99
N TYR A 312 9.15 28.39 13.62
CA TYR A 312 9.58 29.76 13.44
C TYR A 312 10.07 30.01 12.02
N GLN A 313 10.92 29.13 11.49
CA GLN A 313 11.41 29.24 10.11
C GLN A 313 10.27 29.09 9.10
N GLU A 314 9.36 28.13 9.33
CA GLU A 314 8.16 27.98 8.50
C GLU A 314 7.28 29.22 8.52
N PHE A 315 7.05 29.82 9.69
CA PHE A 315 6.30 31.05 9.84
C PHE A 315 6.95 32.23 9.11
N LEU A 316 8.28 32.39 9.23
CA LEU A 316 9.04 33.42 8.52
C LEU A 316 8.99 33.24 7.00
N ALA A 317 8.94 31.99 6.53
CA ALA A 317 8.73 31.64 5.12
C ALA A 317 7.29 31.88 4.63
N GLY A 318 6.38 32.32 5.51
CA GLY A 318 4.99 32.62 5.19
C GLY A 318 4.05 31.43 5.26
N ALA A 319 4.49 30.30 5.84
CA ALA A 319 3.63 29.14 6.04
C ALA A 319 2.50 29.42 7.03
N GLU A 320 1.38 28.70 6.85
CA GLU A 320 0.27 28.69 7.80
C GLU A 320 0.56 27.67 8.91
N ILE A 321 0.46 28.10 10.16
CA ILE A 321 0.46 27.20 11.30
C ILE A 321 -0.97 26.97 11.74
N VAL A 322 -1.36 25.70 11.87
CA VAL A 322 -2.68 25.29 12.33
C VAL A 322 -2.59 24.78 13.77
N VAL A 323 -3.43 25.35 14.63
CA VAL A 323 -3.67 24.92 16.02
C VAL A 323 -5.16 24.67 16.15
N ASN A 324 -5.57 23.40 16.03
CA ASN A 324 -6.98 23.00 15.97
C ASN A 324 -7.72 23.71 14.81
N ASP A 325 -8.74 24.50 15.14
CA ASP A 325 -9.55 25.34 14.27
C ASP A 325 -8.99 26.76 14.07
N VAL A 326 -7.79 27.04 14.61
CA VAL A 326 -7.13 28.33 14.54
C VAL A 326 -5.95 28.28 13.57
N THR A 327 -5.98 29.17 12.58
CA THR A 327 -4.90 29.40 11.62
C THR A 327 -4.08 30.62 12.02
N ILE A 328 -2.76 30.52 11.94
CA ILE A 328 -1.80 31.57 12.28
C ILE A 328 -0.86 31.77 11.09
N LYS A 329 -0.73 33.01 10.61
CA LYS A 329 0.14 33.40 9.48
C LYS A 329 0.89 34.69 9.76
N LYS A 330 1.99 34.89 9.05
CA LYS A 330 2.68 36.18 9.01
C LYS A 330 1.73 37.27 8.46
N GLY A 331 1.67 38.41 9.14
CA GLY A 331 0.88 39.57 8.72
C GLY A 331 1.64 40.50 7.76
N SER A 332 1.07 41.68 7.54
CA SER A 332 1.59 42.71 6.64
C SER A 332 2.90 43.36 7.11
N ALA A 333 3.27 43.21 8.38
CA ALA A 333 4.49 43.71 8.98
C ALA A 333 5.04 42.72 10.03
N ASP A 334 6.30 42.89 10.45
CA ASP A 334 6.97 41.94 11.36
C ASP A 334 6.32 41.84 12.76
N ASN A 335 5.61 42.89 13.20
CA ASN A 335 4.86 42.90 14.46
C ASN A 335 3.36 42.65 14.26
N LYS A 336 2.98 42.04 13.13
CA LYS A 336 1.60 41.72 12.78
C LYS A 336 1.45 40.24 12.47
N VAL A 337 0.41 39.64 13.02
CA VAL A 337 0.07 38.22 12.83
C VAL A 337 -1.38 38.14 12.38
N VAL A 338 -1.67 37.27 11.42
CA VAL A 338 -3.05 36.97 11.02
C VAL A 338 -3.51 35.74 11.78
N ILE A 339 -4.56 35.89 12.59
CA ILE A 339 -5.20 34.80 13.34
C ILE A 339 -6.61 34.62 12.74
N ASN A 340 -6.90 33.47 12.14
CA ASN A 340 -8.19 33.19 11.49
C ASN A 340 -8.68 34.28 10.53
N GLY A 341 -7.76 34.84 9.76
CA GLY A 341 -8.03 35.88 8.76
C GLY A 341 -8.08 37.31 9.32
N GLU A 342 -8.01 37.50 10.65
CA GLU A 342 -7.93 38.81 11.29
C GLU A 342 -6.49 39.18 11.61
N GLU A 343 -6.04 40.37 11.19
CA GLU A 343 -4.69 40.85 11.48
C GLU A 343 -4.63 41.56 12.84
N VAL A 344 -3.69 41.15 13.68
CA VAL A 344 -3.52 41.66 15.04
C VAL A 344 -2.08 42.11 15.29
N ASP A 345 -1.91 43.13 16.14
CA ASP A 345 -0.58 43.56 16.58
C ASP A 345 -0.03 42.58 17.61
N LEU A 346 1.01 41.85 17.22
CA LEU A 346 1.62 40.80 18.02
C LEU A 346 3.10 40.68 17.65
N THR A 347 3.98 40.92 18.62
CA THR A 347 5.43 40.73 18.44
C THR A 347 5.72 39.24 18.23
N VAL A 348 6.62 38.92 17.31
CA VAL A 348 7.03 37.55 17.01
C VAL A 348 8.47 37.36 17.45
N ASP A 349 8.72 36.46 18.41
CA ASP A 349 10.04 36.21 18.97
C ASP A 349 10.35 34.70 19.02
N LEU A 350 11.64 34.37 18.87
CA LEU A 350 12.20 33.05 19.15
C LEU A 350 12.88 33.08 20.52
N ILE A 351 12.55 32.13 21.38
CA ILE A 351 13.21 31.89 22.67
C ILE A 351 14.13 30.67 22.49
N ASP A 352 15.43 30.93 22.47
CA ASP A 352 16.53 29.97 22.27
C ASP A 352 17.41 29.79 23.51
N THR A 353 17.01 30.40 24.63
CA THR A 353 17.77 30.41 25.89
C THR A 353 16.90 29.97 27.06
N ASP A 354 17.48 29.10 27.89
CA ASP A 354 16.82 28.60 29.09
C ASP A 354 16.65 29.70 30.15
N ASN A 355 15.58 29.60 30.94
CA ASN A 355 15.18 30.56 31.97
C ASN A 355 14.81 31.96 31.44
N ALA A 356 14.49 32.08 30.16
CA ALA A 356 13.96 33.33 29.59
C ALA A 356 12.63 33.74 30.24
N GLU A 357 12.32 35.04 30.18
CA GLU A 357 11.09 35.60 30.76
C GLU A 357 10.19 36.21 29.68
N ILE A 358 8.96 35.69 29.57
CA ILE A 358 7.91 36.27 28.74
C ILE A 358 7.23 37.38 29.53
N THR A 359 7.55 38.63 29.21
CA THR A 359 7.05 39.84 29.89
C THR A 359 6.10 40.68 29.06
N ALA A 360 5.98 40.40 27.76
CA ALA A 360 5.15 41.13 26.80
C ALA A 360 4.20 40.22 26.02
N ASP A 361 3.20 40.83 25.38
CA ASP A 361 2.25 40.12 24.51
C ASP A 361 2.95 39.73 23.20
N GLY A 362 2.81 38.48 22.77
CA GLY A 362 3.53 38.01 21.60
C GLY A 362 3.13 36.61 21.14
N LEU A 363 3.62 36.28 19.94
CA LEU A 363 3.79 34.95 19.40
C LEU A 363 5.22 34.51 19.70
N TYR A 364 5.37 33.56 20.61
CA TYR A 364 6.66 33.03 21.02
C TYR A 364 6.84 31.62 20.47
N PHE A 365 7.88 31.44 19.66
CA PHE A 365 8.42 30.13 19.32
C PHE A 365 9.47 29.79 20.36
N ILE A 366 9.33 28.66 21.05
CA ILE A 366 10.19 28.29 22.18
C ILE A 366 10.92 27.01 21.80
N GLU A 367 12.25 27.03 21.80
CA GLU A 367 13.04 25.83 21.49
C GLU A 367 12.71 24.67 22.43
N ALA A 368 12.96 23.46 21.93
CA ALA A 368 12.61 22.22 22.63
C ALA A 368 13.29 22.12 24.00
N GLY A 369 12.54 21.66 25.00
CA GLY A 369 13.08 21.35 26.34
C GLY A 369 13.46 22.54 27.21
N LEU A 370 13.25 23.79 26.76
CA LEU A 370 13.54 24.98 27.57
C LEU A 370 12.55 25.18 28.72
N ASN A 371 13.03 25.72 29.84
CA ASN A 371 12.23 26.23 30.94
C ASN A 371 12.09 27.74 30.79
N VAL A 372 10.87 28.23 30.66
CA VAL A 372 10.55 29.64 30.44
C VAL A 372 9.62 30.13 31.53
N THR A 373 9.81 31.35 32.00
CA THR A 373 8.92 31.97 32.98
C THR A 373 7.95 32.92 32.29
N TYR A 374 6.65 32.69 32.45
CA TYR A 374 5.62 33.62 32.01
C TYR A 374 5.29 34.61 33.14
N LYS A 375 5.66 35.89 32.95
CA LYS A 375 5.45 37.00 33.89
C LYS A 375 4.53 38.10 33.34
N ASN A 376 4.02 37.95 32.13
CA ASN A 376 3.23 38.98 31.49
C ASN A 376 1.88 39.22 32.22
N SER A 377 1.49 40.49 32.34
CA SER A 377 0.25 40.98 32.95
C SER A 377 -0.64 41.78 31.99
N GLN A 378 -0.24 41.90 30.73
CA GLN A 378 -0.95 42.58 29.65
C GLN A 378 -2.03 41.67 29.04
N ASN A 379 -2.99 42.32 28.36
CA ASN A 379 -4.25 41.69 27.99
C ASN A 379 -4.41 41.42 26.48
N LYS A 380 -3.37 41.51 25.64
CA LYS A 380 -3.51 41.20 24.20
C LYS A 380 -3.45 39.69 23.90
N ASN A 381 -3.52 39.33 22.62
CA ASN A 381 -3.39 37.95 22.14
C ASN A 381 -2.08 37.31 22.62
N LYS A 382 -2.12 36.03 22.94
CA LYS A 382 -0.98 35.23 23.38
C LYS A 382 -0.88 33.98 22.54
N VAL A 383 0.28 33.75 21.92
CA VAL A 383 0.53 32.52 21.17
C VAL A 383 1.85 31.91 21.62
N LEU A 384 1.82 30.66 22.06
CA LEU A 384 3.00 29.93 22.54
C LEU A 384 3.15 28.63 21.77
N ILE A 385 4.23 28.49 21.02
CA ILE A 385 4.47 27.34 20.14
C ILE A 385 5.84 26.77 20.50
N ASN A 386 5.92 25.46 20.73
CA ASN A 386 7.21 24.78 20.72
C ASN A 386 7.76 24.87 19.29
N ASP A 387 8.92 25.48 19.11
CA ASP A 387 9.54 25.65 17.79
C ASP A 387 9.80 24.29 17.13
N SER A 388 10.14 23.28 17.92
CA SER A 388 10.35 21.93 17.43
C SER A 388 9.03 21.14 17.38
N PRO A 389 8.60 20.63 16.21
CA PRO A 389 7.39 19.82 16.12
C PRO A 389 7.51 18.46 16.85
N THR A 390 8.73 17.92 16.94
CA THR A 390 9.02 16.59 17.50
C THR A 390 9.91 16.62 18.74
N GLY A 391 10.50 17.77 19.07
CA GLY A 391 11.36 17.94 20.24
C GLY A 391 10.61 17.89 21.56
N GLU A 392 11.36 17.78 22.65
CA GLU A 392 10.80 17.82 24.01
C GLU A 392 9.98 19.11 24.22
N LYS A 393 8.85 19.01 24.94
CA LYS A 393 7.99 20.17 25.20
C LYS A 393 8.72 21.16 26.10
N PRO A 394 8.82 22.44 25.74
CA PRO A 394 9.29 23.46 26.66
C PRO A 394 8.27 23.64 27.79
N VAL A 395 8.78 23.94 28.99
CA VAL A 395 8.00 24.17 30.19
C VAL A 395 7.85 25.67 30.42
N VAL A 396 6.64 26.18 30.29
CA VAL A 396 6.28 27.57 30.56
C VAL A 396 5.66 27.66 31.96
N THR A 397 6.44 28.12 32.93
CA THR A 397 6.01 28.33 34.31
C THR A 397 5.34 29.70 34.45
N CYS A 398 4.03 29.71 34.67
CA CYS A 398 3.23 30.90 34.84
C CYS A 398 3.34 31.41 36.28
N THR A 399 4.02 32.54 36.46
CA THR A 399 4.08 33.26 37.75
C THR A 399 2.97 34.29 37.92
N ASN A 400 2.21 34.54 36.85
CA ASN A 400 1.02 35.39 36.79
C ASN A 400 -0.10 34.63 36.07
N THR A 401 -1.36 35.04 36.31
CA THR A 401 -2.52 34.53 35.56
C THR A 401 -2.45 35.01 34.11
N ILE A 402 -2.77 34.14 33.15
CA ILE A 402 -2.96 34.56 31.76
C ILE A 402 -4.31 35.29 31.69
N THR A 403 -4.28 36.60 31.42
CA THR A 403 -5.50 37.41 31.35
C THR A 403 -5.88 37.69 29.90
N LEU A 404 -7.13 37.42 29.55
CA LEU A 404 -7.74 37.73 28.25
C LEU A 404 -8.82 38.78 28.41
N ASN A 405 -8.87 39.72 27.46
CA ASN A 405 -9.88 40.77 27.41
C ASN A 405 -10.16 41.12 25.93
N GLY A 406 -11.06 40.37 25.28
CA GLY A 406 -11.30 40.53 23.84
C GLY A 406 -10.23 39.87 22.98
N THR A 407 -9.42 38.98 23.58
CA THR A 407 -8.17 38.45 23.03
C THR A 407 -8.07 36.95 23.25
N SER A 408 -7.15 36.32 22.52
CA SER A 408 -7.06 34.87 22.39
C SER A 408 -5.81 34.29 23.06
N LEU A 409 -5.90 33.04 23.50
CA LEU A 409 -4.78 32.23 23.95
C LEU A 409 -4.67 30.99 23.05
N ILE A 410 -3.54 30.84 22.37
CA ILE A 410 -3.31 29.73 21.45
C ILE A 410 -1.98 29.07 21.82
N CYS A 411 -1.99 27.76 22.03
CA CYS A 411 -0.80 27.02 22.48
C CYS A 411 -0.64 25.73 21.68
N LYS A 412 0.60 25.48 21.21
CA LYS A 412 0.95 24.29 20.44
C LYS A 412 2.17 23.59 21.03
N ASN A 413 2.00 22.35 21.45
CA ASN A 413 3.03 21.44 21.94
C ASN A 413 3.90 21.99 23.10
N VAL A 414 3.31 22.78 24.00
CA VAL A 414 3.98 23.35 25.18
C VAL A 414 3.49 22.69 26.48
N ALA A 415 4.35 22.62 27.49
CA ALA A 415 3.96 22.28 28.85
C ALA A 415 3.76 23.57 29.65
N LEU A 416 2.53 23.88 29.96
CA LEU A 416 2.14 25.04 30.74
C LEU A 416 1.94 24.64 32.19
N LYS A 417 2.68 25.26 33.10
CA LYS A 417 2.65 24.95 34.52
C LYS A 417 2.34 26.19 35.34
N LEU A 418 1.40 26.11 36.27
CA LEU A 418 1.21 27.16 37.26
C LEU A 418 2.32 27.10 38.32
N ASN A 419 2.80 28.24 38.81
CA ASN A 419 3.81 28.26 39.88
C ASN A 419 3.31 27.53 41.14
N GLU A 420 4.25 26.94 41.89
CA GLU A 420 3.93 26.33 43.19
C GLU A 420 3.36 27.38 44.16
N ASN A 421 2.41 26.96 45.01
CA ASN A 421 1.73 27.85 45.96
C ASN A 421 1.02 29.05 45.32
N ALA A 422 0.70 28.98 44.01
CA ALA A 422 0.01 30.05 43.32
C ALA A 422 -1.30 30.44 44.02
N THR A 423 -1.50 31.75 44.19
CA THR A 423 -2.71 32.36 44.76
C THR A 423 -3.64 32.92 43.69
N TYR A 424 -3.39 32.57 42.43
CA TYR A 424 -4.11 33.00 41.23
C TYR A 424 -4.46 31.78 40.37
N ARG A 425 -5.34 31.99 39.39
CA ARG A 425 -5.80 30.95 38.46
C ARG A 425 -4.94 30.91 37.21
N PHE A 426 -5.04 29.79 36.50
CA PHE A 426 -4.30 29.61 35.25
C PHE A 426 -4.74 30.62 34.18
N LEU A 427 -6.04 30.71 33.91
CA LEU A 427 -6.66 31.59 32.91
C LEU A 427 -7.73 32.50 33.54
N THR A 428 -7.71 33.77 33.20
CA THR A 428 -8.72 34.76 33.60
C THR A 428 -9.28 35.49 32.38
N ILE A 429 -10.60 35.52 32.22
CA ILE A 429 -11.31 36.28 31.18
C ILE A 429 -12.02 37.44 31.84
N ASN A 430 -11.63 38.65 31.44
CA ASN A 430 -12.04 39.87 32.09
C ASN A 430 -13.33 40.45 31.48
N THR A 431 -13.27 41.61 30.81
CA THR A 431 -14.45 42.42 30.47
C THR A 431 -15.04 42.08 29.10
N ASN A 432 -14.24 41.53 28.19
CA ASN A 432 -14.65 41.16 26.84
C ASN A 432 -14.40 39.67 26.59
N ASN A 433 -15.27 39.04 25.78
CA ASN A 433 -15.19 37.62 25.44
C ASN A 433 -13.82 37.24 24.86
N ALA A 434 -13.34 36.05 25.19
CA ALA A 434 -12.17 35.47 24.53
C ALA A 434 -12.61 34.83 23.20
N PRO A 435 -12.10 35.27 22.04
CA PRO A 435 -12.47 34.68 20.76
C PRO A 435 -12.03 33.21 20.66
N TYR A 436 -10.75 32.94 20.96
CA TYR A 436 -10.18 31.60 20.88
C TYR A 436 -9.35 31.26 22.11
N VAL A 437 -9.59 30.07 22.66
CA VAL A 437 -8.73 29.41 23.64
C VAL A 437 -8.43 28.01 23.12
N ALA A 438 -7.25 27.82 22.53
CA ALA A 438 -6.91 26.60 21.78
C ALA A 438 -5.62 25.97 22.29
N PHE A 439 -5.68 24.68 22.59
CA PHE A 439 -4.54 23.87 23.01
C PHE A 439 -4.42 22.64 22.08
N ASP A 440 -3.28 22.51 21.41
CA ASP A 440 -2.93 21.33 20.61
C ASP A 440 -1.65 20.70 21.17
N GLY A 441 -1.72 19.44 21.60
CA GLY A 441 -0.58 18.72 22.15
C GLY A 441 0.01 19.34 23.42
N CYS A 442 -0.74 20.11 24.22
CA CYS A 442 -0.21 20.79 25.40
C CYS A 442 -0.32 19.93 26.68
N ASN A 443 0.53 20.20 27.68
CA ASN A 443 0.31 19.72 29.06
C ASN A 443 -0.07 20.93 29.93
N LEU A 444 -1.11 20.83 30.74
CA LEU A 444 -1.65 21.92 31.54
C LEU A 444 -1.60 21.52 33.03
N GLU A 445 -0.54 21.88 33.74
CA GLU A 445 -0.32 21.47 35.13
C GLU A 445 -0.74 22.55 36.13
N VAL A 446 -1.67 22.18 37.03
CA VAL A 446 -2.00 22.97 38.23
C VAL A 446 -1.46 22.20 39.44
N PRO A 447 -0.46 22.72 40.18
CA PRO A 447 0.12 22.02 41.31
C PRO A 447 -0.88 21.91 42.46
N SER A 448 -0.84 20.81 43.19
CA SER A 448 -1.71 20.56 44.36
C SER A 448 -1.52 21.58 45.49
N THR A 449 -0.41 22.32 45.47
CA THR A 449 -0.08 23.40 46.41
C THR A 449 -0.76 24.73 46.06
N ALA A 450 -1.36 24.87 44.87
CA ALA A 450 -2.11 26.06 44.50
C ALA A 450 -3.29 26.26 45.46
N THR A 451 -3.51 27.52 45.87
CA THR A 451 -4.61 27.86 46.79
C THR A 451 -5.90 28.20 46.05
N GLN A 452 -5.81 28.48 44.73
CA GLN A 452 -6.95 28.62 43.84
C GLN A 452 -6.99 27.49 42.81
N ASN A 453 -7.81 26.47 43.08
CA ASN A 453 -7.89 25.22 42.29
C ASN A 453 -8.79 25.32 41.04
N ALA A 454 -8.95 26.51 40.47
CA ALA A 454 -9.75 26.69 39.26
C ALA A 454 -8.83 26.99 38.07
N PHE A 455 -8.95 26.17 37.01
CA PHE A 455 -8.19 26.37 35.77
C PHE A 455 -8.56 27.71 35.11
N CYS A 456 -9.86 28.01 35.00
CA CYS A 456 -10.36 29.21 34.35
C CYS A 456 -11.33 29.98 35.25
N TYR A 457 -11.27 31.32 35.18
CA TYR A 457 -12.30 32.21 35.71
C TYR A 457 -12.77 33.19 34.64
N ALA A 458 -14.07 33.30 34.49
CA ALA A 458 -14.73 34.27 33.62
C ALA A 458 -15.56 35.22 34.49
N SER A 459 -15.42 36.53 34.27
CA SER A 459 -16.21 37.53 34.99
C SER A 459 -17.71 37.47 34.62
N THR A 460 -18.57 38.18 35.36
CA THR A 460 -20.00 38.19 35.05
C THR A 460 -20.25 38.84 33.68
N ALA A 461 -20.87 38.08 32.77
CA ALA A 461 -21.23 38.45 31.40
C ALA A 461 -20.13 38.34 30.32
N VAL A 462 -19.12 37.49 30.52
CA VAL A 462 -18.16 37.11 29.45
C VAL A 462 -18.15 35.61 29.16
N ALA A 463 -17.76 35.26 27.95
CA ALA A 463 -17.65 33.88 27.47
C ALA A 463 -16.33 33.60 26.73
N ILE A 464 -16.02 32.32 26.57
CA ILE A 464 -15.07 31.82 25.57
C ILE A 464 -15.91 31.43 24.35
N ASN A 465 -15.66 32.06 23.21
CA ASN A 465 -16.43 31.77 21.99
C ASN A 465 -16.05 30.41 21.39
N SER A 466 -14.75 30.07 21.37
CA SER A 466 -14.24 28.74 20.98
C SER A 466 -13.20 28.25 21.99
N PHE A 467 -13.44 27.08 22.58
CA PHE A 467 -12.50 26.39 23.47
C PHE A 467 -12.18 25.02 22.86
N THR A 468 -10.91 24.79 22.51
CA THR A 468 -10.48 23.53 21.89
C THR A 468 -9.29 22.91 22.61
N LEU A 469 -9.39 21.60 22.85
CA LEU A 469 -8.36 20.80 23.52
C LEU A 469 -8.14 19.52 22.71
N HIS A 470 -7.04 19.47 21.96
CA HIS A 470 -6.67 18.34 21.12
C HIS A 470 -5.35 17.75 21.59
N LYS A 471 -5.29 16.42 21.74
CA LYS A 471 -4.08 15.67 22.17
C LYS A 471 -3.38 16.27 23.40
N SER A 472 -4.11 17.00 24.24
CA SER A 472 -3.58 17.74 25.37
C SER A 472 -3.97 17.05 26.67
N LYS A 473 -3.19 17.26 27.72
CA LYS A 473 -3.40 16.71 29.07
C LYS A 473 -3.61 17.86 30.06
N ILE A 474 -4.54 17.69 30.99
CA ILE A 474 -4.76 18.54 32.17
C ILE A 474 -4.40 17.71 33.40
#